data_AF-A0A535KHZ9-F1
#
_entry.id   AF-A0A535KHZ9-F1
#
_cell.length_a   1.000
_cell.length_b   1.000
_cell.length_c   1.000
_cell.angle_alpha   90.00
_cell.angle_beta   90.00
_cell.angle_gamma   90.00
#
_symmetry.space_group_name_H-M   'P 1'
#
loop_
_entity.id
_entity.type
_entity.pdbx_description
1 polymer ?
#
loop_
_entity_poly.entity_id
_entity_poly.type
_entity_poly.pdbx_seq_one_letter_code
_entity_poly.pdbx_strand_id
1 'polypeptide(L)'
;MSKACDHAGPIAAQCDGQSAALAADQMKFLDLTQDFSLHTPAFAGYPGPAIRWIKHLAFDRAGGQEITMTLHVSTHLDAPAHFLTGGKFIGDLPLDFLIGTACVVDLQRMGVGDYDLYGP
;
A
#
# COMPACT_ATOMS: atom_id res chain seq x y z
N MET A 1 34.92 44.87 -21.27
CA MET A 1 33.57 44.42 -20.84
C MET A 1 32.73 44.32 -22.11
N SER A 2 32.65 43.15 -22.75
CA SER A 2 31.54 42.17 -22.64
C SER A 2 30.18 42.83 -22.94
N LYS A 3 29.36 42.41 -23.90
CA LYS A 3 29.22 41.14 -24.62
C LYS A 3 28.35 41.41 -25.87
N ALA A 4 28.59 40.68 -26.95
CA ALA A 4 27.68 40.59 -28.08
C ALA A 4 26.45 39.75 -27.69
N CYS A 5 25.28 40.15 -28.16
CA CYS A 5 24.07 39.33 -28.20
C CYS A 5 23.67 39.22 -29.67
N ASP A 6 23.61 38.00 -30.19
CA ASP A 6 22.76 37.69 -31.34
C ASP A 6 22.28 36.23 -31.31
N HIS A 7 20.95 36.12 -31.46
CA HIS A 7 20.16 35.13 -32.21
C HIS A 7 20.11 33.64 -31.79
N ALA A 8 18.89 33.15 -31.52
CA ALA A 8 18.22 32.07 -32.29
C ALA A 8 16.90 31.61 -31.60
N GLY A 9 15.90 31.24 -32.40
CA GLY A 9 14.53 30.88 -32.02
C GLY A 9 14.31 29.44 -31.47
N PRO A 10 13.06 28.94 -31.49
CA PRO A 10 12.53 28.00 -30.49
C PRO A 10 12.94 26.56 -30.76
N ILE A 11 13.41 25.87 -29.72
CA ILE A 11 13.60 24.42 -29.72
C ILE A 11 12.28 23.74 -29.35
N ALA A 12 11.71 23.01 -30.32
CA ALA A 12 10.61 22.10 -30.09
C ALA A 12 11.03 21.02 -29.09
N ALA A 13 10.24 20.83 -28.04
CA ALA A 13 10.42 19.71 -27.11
C ALA A 13 9.99 18.42 -27.81
N GLN A 14 10.95 17.61 -28.24
CA GLN A 14 10.71 16.21 -28.60
C GLN A 14 10.30 15.44 -27.35
N CYS A 15 9.09 14.87 -27.33
CA CYS A 15 8.70 13.88 -26.33
C CYS A 15 9.40 12.55 -26.66
N ASP A 16 10.62 12.37 -26.17
CA ASP A 16 11.33 11.10 -26.29
C ASP A 16 10.75 10.09 -25.31
N GLY A 17 9.91 9.19 -25.82
CA GLY A 17 9.36 8.01 -25.12
C GLY A 17 10.39 6.96 -24.69
N GLN A 18 11.66 7.35 -24.55
CA GLN A 18 12.77 6.50 -24.11
C GLN A 18 13.11 6.69 -22.61
N SER A 19 12.61 7.75 -21.97
CA SER A 19 12.86 8.01 -20.54
C SER A 19 12.12 7.06 -19.58
N ALA A 20 10.94 6.56 -19.96
CA ALA A 20 10.13 5.72 -19.08
C ALA A 20 10.68 4.29 -18.91
N ALA A 21 11.40 3.77 -19.91
CA ALA A 21 11.87 2.39 -19.92
C ALA A 21 13.16 2.17 -19.08
N LEU A 22 13.99 3.21 -18.91
CA LEU A 22 15.23 3.13 -18.13
C LEU A 22 15.02 3.31 -16.61
N ALA A 23 13.86 3.81 -16.18
CA ALA A 23 13.56 4.04 -14.76
C ALA A 23 13.00 2.81 -14.03
N ALA A 24 12.47 1.82 -14.76
CA ALA A 24 11.86 0.64 -14.16
C ALA A 24 12.88 -0.35 -13.56
N ASP A 25 14.10 -0.40 -14.10
CA ASP A 25 15.16 -1.35 -13.67
C ASP A 25 15.88 -0.94 -12.36
N GLN A 26 15.53 0.21 -11.77
CA GLN A 26 16.14 0.74 -10.54
C GLN A 26 15.18 0.87 -9.34
N MET A 27 13.90 0.57 -9.51
CA MET A 27 12.91 0.64 -8.43
C MET A 27 12.81 -0.70 -7.70
N LYS A 28 13.19 -0.74 -6.43
CA LYS A 28 12.98 -1.91 -5.57
C LYS A 28 11.58 -1.84 -4.96
N PHE A 29 10.79 -2.87 -5.21
CA PHE A 29 9.54 -3.10 -4.48
C PHE A 29 9.84 -3.86 -3.20
N LEU A 30 9.38 -3.30 -2.07
CA LEU A 30 9.45 -3.92 -0.76
C LEU A 30 8.03 -4.28 -0.36
N ASP A 31 7.80 -5.55 -0.05
CA ASP A 31 6.54 -5.98 0.53
C ASP A 31 6.53 -5.66 2.03
N LEU A 32 5.54 -4.87 2.46
CA LEU A 32 5.33 -4.48 3.86
C LEU A 32 4.13 -5.23 4.48
N THR A 33 3.62 -6.24 3.78
CA THR A 33 2.43 -7.01 4.18
C THR A 33 2.83 -8.18 5.08
N GLN A 34 2.07 -8.40 6.15
CA GLN A 34 2.19 -9.60 6.97
C GLN A 34 1.46 -10.78 6.32
N ASP A 35 1.98 -12.00 6.55
CA ASP A 35 1.32 -13.23 6.10
C ASP A 35 -0.10 -13.34 6.67
N PHE A 36 -1.03 -13.75 5.80
CA PHE A 36 -2.44 -13.91 6.15
C PHE A 36 -2.85 -15.39 6.19
N SER A 37 -3.51 -15.80 7.27
CA SER A 37 -4.06 -17.15 7.42
C SER A 37 -5.25 -17.19 8.38
N LEU A 38 -5.84 -18.37 8.55
CA LEU A 38 -6.88 -18.61 9.57
C LEU A 38 -6.36 -18.40 11.01
N HIS A 39 -5.04 -18.35 11.20
CA HIS A 39 -4.38 -18.10 12.48
C HIS A 39 -3.98 -16.64 12.68
N THR A 40 -4.22 -15.76 11.69
CA THR A 40 -3.94 -14.33 11.84
C THR A 40 -4.73 -13.80 13.03
N PRO A 41 -4.06 -13.17 14.02
CA PRO A 41 -4.73 -12.67 15.21
C PRO A 41 -5.72 -11.57 14.82
N ALA A 42 -6.91 -11.62 15.42
CA ALA A 42 -7.88 -10.54 15.33
C ALA A 42 -7.47 -9.38 16.24
N PHE A 43 -7.99 -8.19 15.96
CA PHE A 43 -8.03 -7.13 16.97
C PHE A 43 -8.80 -7.59 18.21
N ALA A 44 -8.45 -7.07 19.38
CA ALA A 44 -9.05 -7.45 20.65
C ALA A 44 -10.58 -7.29 20.61
N GLY A 45 -11.31 -8.39 20.89
CA GLY A 45 -12.77 -8.42 20.89
C GLY A 45 -13.43 -8.65 19.53
N TYR A 46 -12.66 -8.77 18.44
CA TYR A 46 -13.20 -9.08 17.10
C TYR A 46 -13.09 -10.58 16.80
N PRO A 47 -13.99 -11.14 15.96
CA PRO A 47 -13.78 -12.48 15.44
C PRO A 47 -12.55 -12.51 14.51
N GLY A 48 -11.78 -13.58 14.59
CA GLY A 48 -10.70 -13.86 13.64
C GLY A 48 -11.21 -14.21 12.24
N PRO A 49 -10.31 -14.22 11.24
CA PRO A 49 -10.69 -14.58 9.88
C PRO A 49 -11.11 -16.05 9.79
N ALA A 50 -12.18 -16.31 9.05
CA ALA A 50 -12.60 -17.65 8.67
C ALA A 50 -12.24 -17.89 7.21
N ILE A 51 -11.57 -19.00 6.92
CA ILE A 51 -11.19 -19.41 5.57
C ILE A 51 -11.73 -20.82 5.35
N ARG A 52 -12.49 -21.02 4.27
CA ARG A 52 -12.99 -22.34 3.89
C ARG A 52 -12.84 -22.59 2.40
N TRP A 53 -12.56 -23.84 2.05
CA TRP A 53 -12.62 -24.27 0.66
C TRP A 53 -14.09 -24.38 0.23
N ILE A 54 -14.40 -23.81 -0.92
CA ILE A 54 -15.68 -23.95 -1.60
C ILE A 54 -15.58 -24.82 -2.86
N LYS A 55 -14.35 -24.97 -3.38
CA LYS A 55 -13.99 -25.85 -4.50
C LYS A 55 -12.59 -26.40 -4.32
N HIS A 56 -12.40 -27.67 -4.62
CA HIS A 56 -11.10 -28.32 -4.61
C HIS A 56 -10.70 -28.70 -6.03
N LEU A 57 -9.48 -28.35 -6.43
CA LEU A 57 -8.96 -28.59 -7.78
C LEU A 57 -9.15 -30.06 -8.25
N ALA A 58 -8.96 -31.02 -7.33
CA ALA A 58 -9.09 -32.44 -7.59
C ALA A 58 -10.48 -32.87 -8.11
N PHE A 59 -11.54 -32.14 -7.75
CA PHE A 59 -12.92 -32.49 -8.08
C PHE A 59 -13.57 -31.46 -9.02
N ASP A 60 -13.19 -30.20 -8.88
CA ASP A 60 -13.88 -29.07 -9.52
C ASP A 60 -13.11 -28.47 -10.70
N ARG A 61 -11.90 -28.98 -11.01
CA ARG A 61 -10.97 -28.44 -12.02
C ARG A 61 -10.54 -26.98 -11.79
N ALA A 62 -10.89 -26.42 -10.64
CA ALA A 62 -10.45 -25.13 -10.13
C ALA A 62 -10.43 -25.15 -8.59
N GLY A 63 -9.51 -24.41 -7.97
CA GLY A 63 -9.51 -24.17 -6.52
C GLY A 63 -10.28 -22.88 -6.20
N GLY A 64 -11.05 -22.88 -5.13
CA GLY A 64 -11.77 -21.70 -4.68
C GLY A 64 -11.93 -21.69 -3.16
N GLN A 65 -11.65 -20.55 -2.55
CA GLN A 65 -11.83 -20.32 -1.13
C GLN A 65 -12.80 -19.16 -0.89
N GLU A 66 -13.60 -19.28 0.16
CA GLU A 66 -14.31 -18.16 0.75
C GLU A 66 -13.54 -17.71 1.99
N ILE A 67 -13.38 -16.40 2.11
CA ILE A 67 -12.77 -15.73 3.26
C ILE A 67 -13.81 -14.79 3.85
N THR A 68 -14.08 -14.95 5.15
CA THR A 68 -14.89 -14.01 5.93
C THR A 68 -14.00 -13.37 6.98
N MET A 69 -13.94 -12.05 7.01
CA MET A 69 -13.11 -11.29 7.93
C MET A 69 -13.73 -9.94 8.28
N THR A 70 -13.25 -9.32 9.36
CA THR A 70 -13.45 -7.89 9.60
C THR A 70 -12.53 -7.08 8.67
N LEU A 71 -12.80 -5.77 8.49
CA LEU A 71 -11.93 -4.91 7.69
C LEU A 71 -10.60 -4.58 8.38
N HIS A 72 -10.55 -4.68 9.71
CA HIS A 72 -9.39 -4.36 10.53
C HIS A 72 -8.71 -5.67 10.99
N VAL A 73 -8.05 -6.36 10.06
CA VAL A 73 -7.29 -7.59 10.32
C VAL A 73 -6.02 -7.61 9.47
N SER A 74 -4.91 -8.12 10.02
CA SER A 74 -3.59 -8.13 9.37
C SER A 74 -3.12 -6.73 8.94
N THR A 75 -2.19 -6.63 7.99
CA THR A 75 -1.89 -5.37 7.27
C THR A 75 -3.12 -4.93 6.49
N HIS A 76 -3.70 -3.79 6.87
CA HIS A 76 -4.94 -3.26 6.29
C HIS A 76 -4.88 -1.73 6.12
N LEU A 77 -5.96 -1.17 5.57
CA LEU A 77 -6.12 0.28 5.36
C LEU A 77 -7.36 0.78 6.09
N ASP A 78 -7.19 1.82 6.91
CA ASP A 78 -8.29 2.53 7.54
C ASP A 78 -8.73 3.72 6.69
N ALA A 79 -10.01 3.72 6.31
CA ALA A 79 -10.64 4.87 5.66
C ALA A 79 -11.05 5.95 6.69
N PRO A 80 -11.25 7.21 6.27
CA PRO A 80 -11.75 8.27 7.16
C PRO A 80 -13.03 7.90 7.92
N ALA A 81 -13.94 7.17 7.27
CA ALA A 81 -15.16 6.67 7.90
C ALA A 81 -14.91 5.81 9.16
N HIS A 82 -13.71 5.29 9.37
CA HIS A 82 -13.36 4.52 10.56
C HIS A 82 -13.45 5.36 11.84
N PHE A 83 -13.08 6.65 11.79
CA PHE A 83 -13.06 7.55 12.95
C PHE A 83 -13.90 8.82 12.77
N LEU A 84 -14.35 9.12 11.55
CA LEU A 84 -15.11 10.32 11.23
C LEU A 84 -16.50 9.96 10.71
N THR A 85 -17.54 10.35 11.45
CA THR A 85 -18.93 10.23 11.00
C THR A 85 -19.13 10.99 9.70
N GLY A 86 -19.65 10.31 8.67
CA GLY A 86 -19.81 10.86 7.32
C GLY A 86 -18.50 10.97 6.53
N GLY A 87 -17.41 10.39 7.03
CA GLY A 87 -16.15 10.26 6.30
C GLY A 87 -16.28 9.36 5.08
N LYS A 88 -15.30 9.46 4.18
CA LYS A 88 -15.20 8.62 2.98
C LYS A 88 -14.93 7.17 3.34
N PHE A 89 -15.51 6.23 2.60
CA PHE A 89 -15.11 4.82 2.63
C PHE A 89 -13.93 4.57 1.70
N ILE A 90 -13.28 3.40 1.80
CA ILE A 90 -12.12 3.04 0.96
C ILE A 90 -12.45 3.18 -0.53
N GLY A 91 -13.65 2.75 -0.94
CA GLY A 91 -14.10 2.83 -2.34
C GLY A 91 -14.29 4.25 -2.87
N ASP A 92 -14.34 5.26 -1.98
CA ASP A 92 -14.49 6.68 -2.35
C ASP A 92 -13.14 7.43 -2.39
N LEU A 93 -12.04 6.76 -2.03
CA LEU A 93 -10.71 7.34 -2.08
C LEU A 93 -10.19 7.34 -3.53
N PRO A 94 -9.74 8.48 -4.06
CA PRO A 94 -9.16 8.51 -5.40
C PRO A 94 -7.79 7.80 -5.39
N LEU A 95 -7.39 7.20 -6.51
CA LEU A 95 -6.19 6.35 -6.57
C LEU A 95 -4.89 7.12 -6.27
N ASP A 96 -4.83 8.40 -6.62
CA ASP A 96 -3.70 9.29 -6.33
C ASP A 96 -3.54 9.55 -4.82
N PHE A 97 -4.61 9.44 -4.03
CA PHE A 97 -4.53 9.48 -2.57
C PHE A 97 -3.83 8.24 -1.98
N LEU A 98 -3.88 7.11 -2.68
CA LEU A 98 -3.28 5.85 -2.23
C LEU A 98 -1.81 5.69 -2.63
N ILE A 99 -1.23 6.68 -3.33
CA ILE A 99 0.13 6.64 -3.84
C ILE A 99 0.84 7.92 -3.41
N GLY A 100 1.94 7.80 -2.68
CA GLY A 100 2.67 8.97 -2.23
C GLY A 100 4.05 8.64 -1.65
N THR A 101 4.78 9.69 -1.32
CA THR A 101 6.04 9.60 -0.58
C THR A 101 5.76 9.24 0.87
N ALA A 102 6.54 8.31 1.43
CA ALA A 102 6.52 7.98 2.84
C ALA A 102 7.86 8.34 3.50
N CYS A 103 7.85 8.57 4.81
CA CYS A 103 9.06 8.64 5.63
C CYS A 103 9.10 7.46 6.59
N VAL A 104 10.30 6.94 6.86
CA VAL A 104 10.54 5.91 7.88
C VAL A 104 11.19 6.57 9.08
N VAL A 105 10.54 6.48 10.23
CA VAL A 105 11.05 7.00 11.51
C VAL A 105 11.45 5.81 12.37
N ASP A 106 12.75 5.63 12.59
CA ASP A 106 13.29 4.58 13.45
C ASP A 106 13.29 5.03 14.91
N LEU A 107 12.43 4.41 15.72
CA LEU A 107 12.28 4.67 17.17
C LEU A 107 13.05 3.67 18.04
N GLN A 108 13.70 2.65 17.47
CA GLN A 108 14.35 1.58 18.25
C GLN A 108 15.46 2.15 19.16
N ARG A 109 16.16 3.19 18.70
CA ARG A 109 17.21 3.87 19.47
C ARG A 109 16.71 4.62 20.70
N MET A 110 15.41 4.89 20.77
CA MET A 110 14.76 5.48 21.94
C MET A 110 14.34 4.43 22.97
N GLY A 111 14.67 3.15 22.73
CA GLY A 111 14.30 2.04 23.61
C GLY A 111 12.85 1.59 23.45
N VAL A 112 12.17 1.98 22.37
CA VAL A 112 10.83 1.49 22.04
C VAL A 112 10.96 0.16 21.31
N GLY A 113 10.66 -0.94 21.99
CA GLY A 113 10.55 -2.27 21.42
C GLY A 113 9.22 -2.50 20.70
N ASP A 114 9.10 -3.67 20.06
CA ASP A 114 8.01 -4.01 19.12
C ASP A 114 6.59 -3.89 19.72
N TYR A 115 6.46 -4.01 21.04
CA TYR A 115 5.17 -3.98 21.75
C TYR A 115 5.07 -2.86 22.80
N ASP A 116 6.09 -2.01 22.93
CA ASP A 116 6.19 -1.04 24.03
C ASP A 116 5.26 0.18 23.87
N LEU A 117 4.64 0.35 22.70
CA LEU A 117 3.66 1.40 22.43
C LEU A 117 2.26 1.06 22.97
N TYR A 118 1.97 -0.22 23.19
CA TYR A 118 0.68 -0.69 23.70
C TYR A 118 0.82 -1.08 25.18
N GLY A 119 0.64 -0.09 26.07
CA GLY A 119 0.49 -0.34 27.50
C GLY A 119 -0.93 -0.78 27.87
N PRO A 120 -1.13 -1.40 29.06
CA PRO A 120 -2.47 -1.62 29.62
C PRO A 120 -3.25 -0.31 29.82
#